data_AF-A0A836SPD0-F1
#
_entry.id   AF-A0A836SPD0-F1
#
_cell.length_a   1.000
_cell.length_b   1.000
_cell.length_c   1.000
_cell.angle_alpha   90.00
_cell.angle_beta   90.00
_cell.angle_gamma   90.00
#
_symmetry.space_group_name_H-M   'P 1'
#
loop_
_entity.id
_entity.type
_entity.pdbx_description
1 polymer ?
#
loop_
_entity_poly.entity_id
_entity_poly.type
_entity_poly.pdbx_seq_one_letter_code
_entity_poly.pdbx_strand_id
1 'polypeptide(L)'
;MAQVDYNRININIGALQALNALNDINRHLAIHQTRLATGKRINSAADDAAGYTIANKLLVKSEGIGVALDNIASASNLMTVAEGHLNNINDILHRMKSLAEQAANDTLGSEERQAILEELQALNDQIDAEVGQAKWADKYLLGQPNSEHAAEGT
;
A
#
# COMPACT_ATOMS: atom_id res chain seq x y z
N MET A 1 -19.48 -48.67 -50.96
CA MET A 1 -18.05 -48.40 -50.73
C MET A 1 -17.48 -47.81 -52.01
N ALA A 2 -17.29 -46.49 -52.05
CA ALA A 2 -16.64 -45.84 -53.19
C ALA A 2 -15.18 -46.34 -53.26
N GLN A 3 -14.82 -46.97 -54.37
CA GLN A 3 -13.43 -47.35 -54.65
C GLN A 3 -12.58 -46.08 -54.75
N VAL A 4 -11.50 -46.03 -53.99
CA VAL A 4 -10.49 -44.99 -54.09
C VAL A 4 -9.66 -45.29 -55.34
N ASP A 5 -9.78 -44.46 -56.37
CA ASP A 5 -8.96 -44.57 -57.59
C ASP A 5 -7.51 -44.19 -57.29
N TYR A 6 -6.62 -45.20 -57.25
CA TYR A 6 -5.19 -45.04 -56.93
C TYR A 6 -4.32 -44.48 -58.09
N ASN A 7 -4.91 -44.18 -59.26
CA ASN A 7 -4.21 -43.75 -60.49
C ASN A 7 -4.51 -42.31 -60.93
N ARG A 8 -4.74 -41.40 -59.98
CA ARG A 8 -4.82 -39.95 -60.28
C ARG A 8 -3.41 -39.36 -60.38
N ILE A 9 -2.90 -39.21 -61.60
CA ILE A 9 -1.56 -38.64 -61.89
C ILE A 9 -1.38 -37.20 -61.38
N ASN A 10 -2.47 -36.44 -61.22
CA ASN A 10 -2.42 -35.02 -60.84
C ASN A 10 -2.42 -34.75 -59.32
N ILE A 11 -2.62 -35.74 -58.45
CA ILE A 11 -2.67 -35.54 -56.99
C ILE A 11 -1.89 -36.64 -56.28
N ASN A 12 -0.86 -36.25 -55.52
CA ASN A 12 -0.09 -37.16 -54.68
C ASN A 12 -0.66 -37.19 -53.25
N ILE A 13 -1.51 -38.18 -52.97
CA ILE A 13 -2.19 -38.34 -51.67
C ILE A 13 -1.18 -38.62 -50.55
N GLY A 14 -0.12 -39.40 -50.80
CA GLY A 14 0.92 -39.69 -49.82
C GLY A 14 1.73 -38.44 -49.43
N ALA A 15 2.09 -37.62 -50.42
CA ALA A 15 2.74 -36.33 -50.17
C ALA A 15 1.81 -35.35 -49.43
N LEU A 16 0.51 -35.35 -49.75
CA LEU A 16 -0.48 -34.50 -49.07
C LEU A 16 -0.69 -34.92 -47.61
N GLN A 17 -0.71 -36.23 -47.32
CA GLN A 17 -0.72 -36.73 -45.94
C GLN A 17 0.54 -36.36 -45.17
N ALA A 18 1.72 -36.51 -45.80
CA ALA A 18 3.00 -36.10 -45.20
C ALA A 18 3.04 -34.58 -44.92
N LEU A 19 2.52 -33.76 -45.83
CA LEU A 19 2.42 -32.32 -45.66
C LEU A 19 1.46 -31.94 -44.51
N ASN A 20 0.31 -32.61 -44.39
CA ASN A 20 -0.60 -32.39 -43.27
C ASN A 20 0.02 -32.77 -41.92
N ALA A 21 0.72 -33.90 -41.84
CA ALA A 21 1.45 -34.31 -40.64
C ALA A 21 2.58 -33.32 -40.29
N LEU A 22 3.32 -32.83 -41.29
CA LEU A 22 4.35 -31.81 -41.10
C LEU A 22 3.77 -30.50 -40.58
N ASN A 23 2.62 -30.07 -41.10
CA ASN A 23 1.93 -28.86 -40.64
C ASN A 23 1.45 -29.00 -39.18
N ASP A 24 0.98 -30.18 -38.78
CA ASP A 24 0.60 -30.47 -37.39
C ASP A 24 1.82 -30.43 -36.45
N ILE A 25 2.92 -31.07 -36.83
CA ILE A 25 4.19 -31.04 -36.08
C ILE A 25 4.70 -29.59 -35.94
N ASN A 26 4.67 -28.80 -37.02
CA ASN A 26 5.08 -27.40 -36.99
C ASN A 26 4.21 -26.56 -36.04
N ARG A 27 2.90 -26.81 -36.01
CA ARG A 27 1.99 -26.15 -35.05
C ARG A 27 2.33 -26.50 -33.61
N HIS A 28 2.56 -27.78 -33.30
CA HIS A 28 2.96 -28.20 -31.96
C HIS A 28 4.31 -27.62 -31.56
N LEU A 29 5.28 -27.63 -32.47
CA LEU A 29 6.60 -27.02 -32.25
C LEU A 29 6.48 -25.52 -31.93
N ALA A 30 5.65 -24.78 -32.65
CA ALA A 30 5.41 -23.35 -32.38
C ALA A 30 4.82 -23.11 -30.97
N ILE A 31 3.89 -23.95 -30.52
CA ILE A 31 3.33 -23.88 -29.16
C ILE A 31 4.42 -24.16 -28.12
N HIS A 32 5.23 -25.20 -28.32
CA HIS A 32 6.33 -25.53 -27.40
C HIS A 32 7.37 -24.41 -27.33
N GLN A 33 7.75 -23.83 -28.47
CA GLN A 33 8.65 -22.66 -28.51
C GLN A 33 8.06 -21.47 -27.75
N THR A 34 6.76 -21.20 -27.89
CA THR A 34 6.08 -20.11 -27.17
C THR A 34 6.07 -20.38 -25.65
N ARG A 35 5.81 -21.61 -25.21
CA ARG A 35 5.88 -22.00 -23.79
C ARG A 35 7.30 -21.90 -23.22
N LEU A 36 8.32 -22.26 -24.00
CA LEU A 36 9.72 -22.11 -23.60
C LEU A 36 10.10 -20.63 -23.47
N ALA A 37 9.71 -19.80 -24.44
CA ALA A 37 10.04 -18.37 -24.44
C ALA A 37 9.36 -17.60 -23.28
N THR A 38 8.15 -17.99 -22.91
CA THR A 38 7.35 -17.34 -21.86
C THR A 38 7.53 -17.97 -20.48
N GLY A 39 8.00 -19.22 -20.40
CA GLY A 39 8.00 -20.04 -19.20
C GLY A 39 6.60 -20.40 -18.67
N LYS A 40 5.52 -20.05 -19.39
CA LYS A 40 4.14 -20.27 -18.95
C LYS A 40 3.54 -21.48 -19.64
N ARG A 41 2.83 -22.31 -18.87
CA ARG A 41 2.05 -23.44 -19.41
C ARG A 41 0.86 -22.99 -20.26
N ILE A 42 0.17 -21.94 -19.80
CA ILE A 42 -0.99 -21.33 -20.46
C ILE A 42 -0.57 -19.95 -20.95
N ASN A 43 -0.49 -19.77 -22.26
CA ASN A 43 -0.06 -18.50 -22.88
C ASN A 43 -1.23 -17.65 -23.35
N SER A 44 -2.30 -18.28 -23.80
CA SER A 44 -3.47 -17.60 -24.35
C SER A 44 -4.76 -18.10 -23.71
N ALA A 45 -5.79 -17.24 -23.70
CA ALA A 45 -7.15 -17.64 -23.34
C ALA A 45 -7.74 -18.69 -24.30
N ALA A 46 -7.15 -18.86 -25.50
CA ALA A 46 -7.53 -19.89 -26.46
C ALA A 46 -7.06 -21.30 -26.06
N ASP A 47 -5.98 -21.41 -25.26
CA ASP A 47 -5.46 -22.71 -24.80
C ASP A 47 -6.23 -23.25 -23.57
N ASP A 48 -6.60 -22.35 -22.65
CA ASP A 48 -7.39 -22.67 -21.43
C ASP A 48 -7.99 -21.38 -20.85
N ALA A 49 -9.24 -21.05 -21.22
CA ALA A 49 -9.88 -19.81 -20.80
C ALA A 49 -10.08 -19.73 -19.27
N ALA A 50 -10.39 -20.85 -18.62
CA ALA A 50 -10.65 -20.90 -17.18
C ALA A 50 -9.34 -20.77 -16.39
N GLY A 51 -8.31 -21.56 -16.76
CA GLY A 51 -7.00 -21.51 -16.14
C GLY A 51 -6.29 -20.18 -16.36
N TYR A 52 -6.41 -19.59 -17.56
CA TYR A 52 -5.90 -18.26 -17.85
C TYR A 52 -6.57 -17.19 -16.99
N THR A 53 -7.90 -17.24 -16.82
CA THR A 53 -8.63 -16.27 -15.99
C THR A 53 -8.23 -16.35 -14.52
N ILE A 54 -8.07 -17.57 -13.97
CA ILE A 54 -7.62 -17.75 -12.58
C ILE A 54 -6.19 -17.25 -12.42
N ALA A 55 -5.29 -17.60 -13.34
CA ALA A 55 -3.89 -17.16 -13.31
C ALA A 55 -3.80 -15.63 -13.39
N ASN A 56 -4.59 -14.99 -14.25
CA ASN A 56 -4.64 -13.53 -14.35
C ASN A 56 -5.18 -12.89 -13.07
N LYS A 57 -6.24 -13.44 -12.46
CA LYS A 57 -6.74 -12.97 -11.16
C LYS A 57 -5.68 -13.07 -10.07
N LEU A 58 -4.91 -14.15 -10.03
CA LEU A 58 -3.81 -14.30 -9.06
C LEU A 58 -2.67 -13.32 -9.32
N LEU A 59 -2.33 -13.06 -10.60
CA LEU A 59 -1.33 -12.07 -10.98
C LEU A 59 -1.76 -10.66 -10.52
N VAL A 60 -2.99 -10.24 -10.86
CA VAL A 60 -3.55 -8.96 -10.40
C VAL A 60 -3.58 -8.88 -8.87
N LYS A 61 -3.94 -9.98 -8.19
CA LYS A 61 -3.90 -10.02 -6.72
C LYS A 61 -2.47 -9.86 -6.19
N SER A 62 -1.49 -10.48 -6.82
CA SER A 62 -0.07 -10.35 -6.44
C SER A 62 0.42 -8.91 -6.59
N GLU A 63 0.08 -8.25 -7.69
CA GLU A 63 0.37 -6.83 -7.91
C GLU A 63 -0.34 -5.96 -6.87
N GLY A 64 -1.60 -6.26 -6.57
CA GLY A 64 -2.37 -5.59 -5.52
C GLY A 64 -1.76 -5.74 -4.13
N ILE A 65 -1.18 -6.91 -3.80
CA ILE A 65 -0.45 -7.12 -2.55
C ILE A 65 0.82 -6.26 -2.50
N GLY A 66 1.54 -6.10 -3.63
CA GLY A 66 2.70 -5.21 -3.70
C GLY A 66 2.36 -3.78 -3.30
N VAL A 67 1.30 -3.22 -3.89
CA VAL A 67 0.80 -1.87 -3.54
C VAL A 67 0.30 -1.81 -2.09
N ALA A 68 -0.35 -2.88 -1.61
CA ALA A 68 -0.80 -2.94 -0.21
C ALA A 68 0.38 -2.92 0.77
N LEU A 69 1.50 -3.56 0.44
CA LEU A 69 2.71 -3.54 1.26
C LEU A 69 3.31 -2.13 1.33
N ASP A 70 3.39 -1.42 0.20
CA ASP A 70 3.87 -0.04 0.16
C ASP A 70 2.97 0.92 0.97
N ASN A 71 1.65 0.68 0.93
CA ASN A 71 0.67 1.40 1.74
C ASN A 71 0.86 1.13 3.24
N ILE A 72 1.12 -0.12 3.63
CA ILE A 72 1.43 -0.49 5.02
C ILE A 72 2.72 0.18 5.49
N ALA A 73 3.76 0.20 4.65
CA ALA A 73 5.02 0.87 4.97
C ALA A 73 4.80 2.38 5.18
N SER A 74 4.02 3.01 4.31
CA SER A 74 3.64 4.43 4.46
C SER A 74 2.82 4.68 5.73
N ALA A 75 1.90 3.78 6.08
CA ALA A 75 1.13 3.85 7.33
C ALA A 75 2.02 3.67 8.57
N SER A 76 3.03 2.79 8.50
CA SER A 76 4.02 2.63 9.57
C SER A 76 4.82 3.92 9.78
N ASN A 77 5.30 4.54 8.71
CA ASN A 77 6.03 5.81 8.79
C ASN A 77 5.17 6.93 9.39
N LEU A 78 3.89 7.00 8.98
CA LEU A 78 2.91 7.92 9.57
C LEU A 78 2.75 7.66 11.07
N MET A 79 2.62 6.40 11.48
CA MET A 79 2.47 6.03 12.89
C MET A 79 3.71 6.42 13.70
N THR A 80 4.91 6.24 13.17
CA THR A 80 6.16 6.65 13.84
C THR A 80 6.23 8.17 14.04
N VAL A 81 5.78 8.96 13.07
CA VAL A 81 5.69 10.42 13.23
C VAL A 81 4.66 10.78 14.30
N ALA A 82 3.48 10.17 14.26
CA ALA A 82 2.45 10.38 15.28
C ALA A 82 2.93 10.02 16.69
N GLU A 83 3.63 8.89 16.84
CA GLU A 83 4.22 8.45 18.10
C GLU A 83 5.29 9.43 18.62
N GLY A 84 6.11 9.99 17.72
CA GLY A 84 7.08 11.04 18.08
C GLY A 84 6.41 12.27 18.70
N HIS A 85 5.35 12.79 18.08
CA HIS A 85 4.60 13.92 18.63
C HIS A 85 3.87 13.56 19.93
N LEU A 86 3.31 12.34 20.04
CA LEU A 86 2.67 11.88 21.28
C LEU A 86 3.67 11.78 22.45
N ASN A 87 4.90 11.36 22.19
CA ASN A 87 5.95 11.35 23.20
C ASN A 87 6.30 12.77 23.67
N ASN A 88 6.40 13.75 22.75
CA ASN A 88 6.61 15.16 23.12
C ASN A 88 5.46 15.68 24.00
N ILE A 89 4.21 15.39 23.64
CA ILE A 89 3.03 15.77 24.44
C ILE A 89 3.09 15.10 25.82
N ASN A 90 3.51 13.84 25.90
CA ASN A 90 3.65 13.12 27.16
C ASN A 90 4.68 13.79 28.09
N ASP A 91 5.82 14.21 27.55
CA ASP A 91 6.85 14.94 28.29
C ASP A 91 6.34 16.29 28.82
N ILE A 92 5.55 17.01 28.01
CA ILE A 92 4.91 18.26 28.45
C ILE A 92 3.92 17.99 29.59
N LEU A 93 3.08 16.97 29.47
CA LEU A 93 2.12 16.59 30.51
C LEU A 93 2.82 16.19 31.82
N HIS A 94 3.97 15.52 31.73
CA HIS A 94 4.80 15.22 32.90
C HIS A 94 5.30 16.49 33.59
N ARG A 95 5.69 17.52 32.81
CA ARG A 95 6.09 18.82 33.36
C ARG A 95 4.91 19.61 33.94
N MET A 96 3.76 19.60 33.30
CA MET A 96 2.54 20.19 33.86
C MET A 96 2.17 19.55 35.19
N LYS A 97 2.30 18.22 35.30
CA LYS A 97 2.07 17.51 36.55
C LYS A 97 3.03 17.94 37.65
N SER A 98 4.33 18.07 37.37
CA SER A 98 5.31 18.49 38.38
C SER A 98 5.08 19.95 38.83
N LEU A 99 4.62 20.82 37.93
CA LEU A 99 4.20 22.18 38.26
C LEU A 99 2.93 22.20 39.11
N ALA A 100 1.95 21.34 38.81
CA ALA A 100 0.74 21.21 39.61
C ALA A 100 1.04 20.70 41.04
N GLU A 101 1.96 19.74 41.18
CA GLU A 101 2.45 19.27 42.48
C GLU A 101 3.19 20.37 43.25
N GLN A 102 3.97 21.20 42.56
CA GLN A 102 4.59 22.38 43.16
C GLN A 102 3.53 23.36 43.65
N ALA A 103 2.54 23.72 42.84
CA ALA A 103 1.45 24.62 43.22
C ALA A 103 0.59 24.11 44.39
N ALA A 104 0.51 22.78 44.57
CA ALA A 104 -0.18 22.16 45.69
C ALA A 104 0.57 22.28 47.02
N ASN A 105 1.84 22.71 47.02
CA ASN A 105 2.58 22.94 48.24
C ASN A 105 2.08 24.23 48.94
N ASP A 106 1.62 24.08 50.19
CA ASP A 106 0.96 25.15 50.95
C ASP A 106 1.90 26.27 51.44
N THR A 107 3.21 26.12 51.23
CA THR A 107 4.20 27.14 51.58
C THR A 107 4.41 28.22 50.51
N LEU A 108 3.85 28.05 49.31
CA LEU A 108 3.95 29.03 48.21
C LEU A 108 2.90 30.13 48.34
N GLY A 109 3.34 31.38 48.22
CA GLY A 109 2.50 32.57 48.23
C GLY A 109 1.68 32.75 46.95
N SER A 110 0.83 33.78 46.92
CA SER A 110 -0.07 34.04 45.78
C SER A 110 0.67 34.40 44.50
N GLU A 111 1.77 35.14 44.58
CA GLU A 111 2.57 35.53 43.42
C GLU A 111 3.25 34.31 42.76
N GLU A 112 3.76 33.38 43.55
CA GLU A 112 4.43 32.17 43.05
C GLU A 112 3.43 31.20 42.42
N ARG A 113 2.23 31.07 43.00
CA ARG A 113 1.13 30.30 42.39
C ARG A 113 0.66 30.92 41.07
N GLN A 114 0.67 32.25 40.96
CA GLN A 114 0.32 32.95 39.72
C GLN A 114 1.36 32.69 38.62
N ALA A 115 2.66 32.73 38.95
CA ALA A 115 3.73 32.41 38.00
C ALA A 115 3.65 30.95 37.49
N ILE A 116 3.32 30.01 38.38
CA ILE A 116 3.11 28.60 37.99
C ILE A 116 1.89 28.46 37.04
N LEU A 117 0.83 29.25 37.28
CA LEU A 117 -0.35 29.24 36.41
C LEU A 117 -0.01 29.77 35.00
N GLU A 118 0.80 30.82 34.90
CA GLU A 118 1.32 31.33 33.61
C GLU A 118 2.18 30.28 32.89
N GLU A 119 3.05 29.56 33.60
CA GLU A 119 3.83 28.47 32.99
C GLU A 119 2.93 27.31 32.54
N LEU A 120 1.88 26.97 33.30
CA LEU A 120 0.90 25.96 32.90
C LEU A 120 0.10 26.36 31.65
N GLN A 121 -0.27 27.65 31.52
CA GLN A 121 -0.92 28.16 30.32
C GLN A 121 0.00 28.07 29.11
N ALA A 122 1.26 28.48 29.24
CA ALA A 122 2.25 28.38 28.17
C ALA A 122 2.49 26.92 27.72
N LEU A 123 2.49 25.96 28.65
CA LEU A 123 2.60 24.53 28.32
C LEU A 123 1.34 24.01 27.61
N ASN A 124 0.16 24.53 27.94
CA ASN A 124 -1.07 24.19 27.24
C ASN A 124 -1.04 24.68 25.78
N ASP A 125 -0.60 25.92 25.55
CA ASP A 125 -0.40 26.46 24.20
C ASP A 125 0.63 25.65 23.40
N GLN A 126 1.66 25.16 24.08
CA GLN A 126 2.68 24.30 23.47
C GLN A 126 2.10 22.94 23.04
N ILE A 127 1.20 22.35 23.82
CA ILE A 127 0.49 21.11 23.43
C ILE A 127 -0.35 21.37 22.17
N ASP A 128 -1.11 22.46 22.12
CA ASP A 128 -1.91 22.83 20.96
C ASP A 128 -1.03 23.04 19.70
N ALA A 129 0.16 23.63 19.88
CA ALA A 129 1.15 23.77 18.81
C ALA A 129 1.69 22.43 18.31
N GLU A 130 2.03 21.48 19.20
CA GLU A 130 2.49 20.14 18.82
C GLU A 130 1.40 19.35 18.07
N VAL A 131 0.15 19.42 18.53
CA VAL A 131 -1.01 18.84 17.82
C VAL A 131 -1.16 19.43 16.43
N GLY A 132 -0.99 20.75 16.30
CA GLY A 132 -1.04 21.45 15.01
C GLY A 132 0.13 21.14 14.07
N GLN A 133 1.29 20.77 14.61
CA GLN A 133 2.50 20.42 13.85
C GLN A 133 2.53 18.95 13.41
N ALA A 134 1.79 18.06 14.09
CA ALA A 134 1.67 16.65 13.75
C ALA A 134 0.93 16.43 12.42
N LYS A 135 1.64 16.67 11.31
CA LYS A 135 1.13 16.62 9.94
C LYS A 135 1.89 15.58 9.12
N TRP A 136 1.13 14.80 8.35
CA TRP A 136 1.69 13.99 7.27
C TRP A 136 1.11 14.45 5.94
N ALA A 137 1.98 14.90 5.04
CA ALA A 137 1.59 15.65 3.85
C ALA A 137 0.71 16.85 4.22
N ASP A 138 -0.60 16.76 4.00
CA ASP A 138 -1.57 17.82 4.29
C ASP A 138 -2.65 17.39 5.31
N LYS A 139 -2.45 16.23 5.95
CA LYS A 139 -3.40 15.66 6.93
C LYS A 139 -2.86 15.75 8.35
N TYR A 140 -3.66 16.35 9.24
CA TYR A 140 -3.42 16.33 10.67
C TYR A 140 -3.57 14.91 11.23
N LEU A 141 -2.64 14.51 12.09
CA LEU A 141 -2.58 13.16 12.66
C LEU A 141 -3.28 13.05 14.01
N LEU A 142 -3.23 14.11 14.84
CA LEU A 142 -3.66 14.08 16.24
C LEU A 142 -4.89 14.94 16.56
N GLY A 143 -5.41 15.67 15.57
CA GLY A 143 -6.54 16.59 15.72
C GLY A 143 -6.26 17.90 14.99
N GLN A 144 -7.32 18.59 14.54
CA GLN A 144 -7.17 19.95 14.04
C GLN A 144 -6.93 20.85 15.26
N PRO A 145 -5.90 21.72 15.26
CA PRO A 145 -5.66 22.61 16.41
C PRO A 145 -6.91 23.45 16.66
N ASN A 146 -7.36 23.51 17.93
CA ASN A 146 -8.56 24.25 18.31
C ASN A 146 -8.42 25.71 17.85
N SER A 147 -9.28 26.13 16.93
CA SER A 147 -9.27 27.47 16.34
C SER A 147 -9.65 28.59 17.31
N GLU A 148 -9.96 28.27 18.56
CA GLU A 148 -10.36 29.24 19.59
C GLU A 148 -9.16 29.98 20.20
N HIS A 149 -8.00 29.33 20.41
CA HIS A 149 -6.79 30.00 20.95
C HIS A 149 -5.98 30.77 19.89
N ALA A 150 -6.20 30.52 18.60
CA ALA A 150 -5.55 31.28 17.52
C ALA A 150 -6.14 32.70 17.33
N ALA A 151 -7.20 33.05 18.05
CA ALA A 151 -7.96 34.30 17.87
C ALA A 151 -7.65 35.39 18.93
N GLU A 152 -6.84 35.13 19.95
CA GLU A 152 -6.58 36.11 21.04
C GLU A 152 -5.21 36.80 20.94
N GLY A 153 -4.56 36.75 19.76
CA GLY A 153 -3.20 37.26 19.53
C GLY A 153 -3.06 38.44 18.56
N THR A 154 -4.11 39.25 18.34
CA THR A 154 -4.02 40.54 17.61
C THR A 154 -4.63 41.68 18.39
#